data_AF-A0A353NFH3-F1
#
_entry.id   AF-A0A353NFH3-F1
#
_cell.length_a   1.000
_cell.length_b   1.000
_cell.length_c   1.000
_cell.angle_alpha   90.00
_cell.angle_beta   90.00
_cell.angle_gamma   90.00
#
_symmetry.space_group_name_H-M   'P 1'
#
loop_
_entity.id
_entity.type
_entity.pdbx_description
1 polymer ?
#
loop_
_entity_poly.entity_id
_entity_poly.type
_entity_poly.pdbx_seq_one_letter_code
_entity_poly.pdbx_strand_id
1 'polypeptide(L)' 'MRLSVCSKTDKGLQRHRNEDVGIASADGHYCLVADGMGGQAGGELA' A
#
# COMPACT_ATOMS: atom_id res chain seq x y z
N MET A 1 8.50 -16.49 -16.96
CA MET A 1 9.27 -15.63 -16.02
C MET A 1 8.58 -15.71 -14.67
N ARG A 2 9.30 -15.95 -13.58
CA ARG A 2 8.70 -16.04 -12.22
C ARG A 2 9.32 -14.95 -11.35
N LEU A 3 8.49 -13.99 -10.92
CA LEU A 3 8.92 -12.88 -10.07
C LEU A 3 8.67 -13.25 -8.60
N SER A 4 9.65 -12.99 -7.75
CA SER A 4 9.48 -13.03 -6.30
C SER A 4 9.29 -11.61 -5.81
N VAL A 5 8.12 -11.32 -5.25
CA VAL A 5 7.70 -9.96 -4.87
C VAL A 5 7.18 -9.95 -3.45
N CYS A 6 7.43 -8.86 -2.74
CA CYS A 6 6.97 -8.64 -1.37
C CYS A 6 6.57 -7.17 -1.25
N SER A 7 5.54 -6.90 -0.45
CA SER A 7 5.12 -5.54 -0.11
C SER A 7 5.03 -5.40 1.40
N LYS A 8 5.49 -4.26 1.90
CA LYS A 8 5.41 -3.87 3.30
C LYS A 8 5.26 -2.36 3.37
N THR A 9 4.38 -1.89 4.23
CA THR A 9 4.19 -0.46 4.48
C THR A 9 4.17 -0.17 5.99
N ASP A 10 4.42 1.08 6.37
CA ASP A 10 4.45 1.57 7.74
C ASP A 10 3.97 3.02 7.80
N LYS A 11 3.27 3.41 8.87
CA LYS A 11 2.77 4.79 9.05
C LYS A 11 3.87 5.83 9.26
N GLY A 12 5.09 5.37 9.53
CA GLY A 12 6.22 6.19 9.93
C GLY A 12 6.09 6.73 11.35
N LEU A 13 7.02 7.63 11.70
CA LEU A 13 7.18 8.13 13.07
C LEU A 13 6.22 9.27 13.42
N GLN A 14 5.69 9.98 12.42
CA GLN A 14 4.97 11.24 12.64
C GLN A 14 3.46 11.15 12.39
N ARG A 15 3.02 10.31 11.44
CA ARG A 15 1.59 10.19 11.13
C ARG A 15 0.87 9.29 12.14
N HIS A 16 -0.38 9.64 12.43
CA HIS A 16 -1.24 8.81 13.28
C HIS A 16 -1.72 7.56 12.54
N ARG A 17 -1.96 7.67 11.24
CA ARG A 17 -2.47 6.59 10.38
C ARG A 17 -1.61 6.44 9.12
N ASN A 18 -1.52 5.21 8.62
CA ASN A 18 -1.01 4.92 7.30
C ASN A 18 -2.17 4.86 6.31
N GLU A 19 -2.11 5.66 5.25
CA GLU A 19 -3.09 5.63 4.15
C GLU A 19 -2.50 4.94 2.90
N ASP A 20 -1.28 4.43 2.99
CA ASP A 20 -0.64 3.71 1.91
C ASP A 20 -1.22 2.30 1.77
N VAL A 21 -1.43 1.88 0.53
CA VAL A 21 -1.82 0.51 0.16
C VAL A 21 -0.73 -0.09 -0.74
N GLY A 22 -0.29 -1.30 -0.40
CA GLY A 22 0.68 -2.05 -1.19
C GLY A 22 0.20 -3.47 -1.46
N ILE A 23 0.19 -3.89 -2.73
CA ILE A 23 -0.16 -5.24 -3.16
C ILE A 23 1.01 -5.84 -3.94
N ALA A 24 1.45 -7.01 -3.51
CA ALA A 24 2.35 -7.87 -4.26
C ALA A 24 1.56 -9.11 -4.67
N SER A 25 1.26 -9.25 -5.97
CA SER A 25 0.47 -10.40 -6.43
C SER A 25 1.22 -11.70 -6.21
N ALA A 26 0.55 -12.70 -5.63
CA ALA A 26 1.16 -13.99 -5.34
C ALA A 26 1.59 -14.76 -6.59
N ASP A 27 0.93 -14.49 -7.72
CA ASP A 27 1.28 -15.05 -9.03
C ASP A 27 2.40 -14.25 -9.74
N GLY A 28 2.76 -13.07 -9.22
CA GLY A 28 3.79 -12.20 -9.78
C GLY A 28 3.38 -11.47 -11.05
N HIS A 29 2.08 -11.41 -11.38
CA HIS A 29 1.60 -10.74 -12.60
C HIS A 29 1.54 -9.22 -12.46
N TYR A 30 1.37 -8.71 -11.23
CA TYR A 30 1.37 -7.28 -10.95
C TYR A 30 1.82 -6.97 -9.53
N CYS A 31 2.28 -5.73 -9.35
CA CYS A 31 2.48 -5.10 -8.06
C CYS A 31 1.83 -3.72 -8.12
N LEU A 32 1.25 -3.27 -7.01
CA LEU A 32 0.59 -1.98 -6.88
C LEU A 32 1.04 -1.28 -5.61
N VAL A 33 1.24 0.03 -5.71
CA VAL A 33 1.43 0.93 -4.58
C VAL A 33 0.56 2.16 -4.81
N ALA A 34 -0.22 2.54 -3.81
CA ALA A 34 -1.05 3.75 -3.81
C ALA A 34 -0.83 4.52 -2.50
N ASP A 35 -0.65 5.84 -2.59
CA ASP A 35 -0.55 6.76 -1.45
C ASP A 35 -1.93 7.42 -1.28
N GLY A 36 -2.65 6.98 -0.24
CA GLY A 36 -3.97 7.50 0.08
C GLY A 36 -3.90 8.90 0.69
N MET A 37 -4.80 9.77 0.27
CA MET A 37 -4.91 11.14 0.79
C MET A 37 -6.34 11.46 1.20
N GLY A 38 -6.51 12.38 2.16
CA GLY A 38 -7.83 12.89 2.58
C GLY A 38 -8.23 12.57 4.03
N GLY A 39 -7.42 11.84 4.79
CA GLY A 39 -7.65 11.72 6.24
C GLY A 39 -8.94 10.97 6.58
N GLN A 40 -9.60 11.36 7.68
CA GLN A 40 -10.69 10.62 8.36
C GLN A 40 -11.85 10.11 7.47
N ALA A 41 -12.01 10.61 6.25
CA ALA A 41 -13.04 10.18 5.30
C ALA A 41 -12.54 9.90 3.85
N GLY A 42 -11.22 9.94 3.58
CA GLY A 42 -10.68 9.84 2.21
C GLY A 42 -9.75 8.65 1.93
N GLY A 43 -8.86 8.30 2.87
CA GLY A 43 -7.80 7.31 2.61
C GLY A 43 -8.18 5.82 2.77
N GLU A 44 -9.32 5.50 3.38
CA GLU A 44 -9.75 4.09 3.59
C GLU A 44 -10.71 3.58 2.50
N LEU A 45 -11.18 4.44 1.60
CA LEU A 45 -12.15 4.13 0.53
C LEU A 45 -11.58 4.24 -0.89
N ALA A 46 -10.32 4.64 -1.04
CA ALA A 46 -9.64 4.83 -2.33
C ALA A 46 -8.97 3.55 -2.82
#